data_AF-A0A7W0LDS6-F1
#
_entry.id   AF-A0A7W0LDS6-F1
#
_cell.length_a   1.000
_cell.length_b   1.000
_cell.length_c   1.000
_cell.angle_alpha   90.00
_cell.angle_beta   90.00
_cell.angle_gamma   90.00
#
_symmetry.space_group_name_H-M   'P 1'
#
loop_
_entity.id
_entity.type
_entity.pdbx_description
1 polymer ?
#
loop_
_entity_poly.entity_id
_entity_poly.type
_entity_poly.pdbx_seq_one_letter_code
_entity_poly.pdbx_strand_id
1 'polypeptide(L)'
;MAAIRLQKILSTAGLASRRTAETLISEGRVTVNGKAVTELGSKADPDTDDIRVDARRVKSPARRRYILLYKPRGYITTRSDP
;
A
#
# COMPACT_ATOMS: atom_id res chain seq x y z
N MET A 1 12.02 2.99 -0.70
CA MET A 1 12.16 1.55 -0.37
C MET A 1 12.88 0.85 -1.52
N ALA A 2 13.43 -0.35 -1.35
CA ALA A 2 13.86 -1.13 -2.52
C ALA A 2 12.65 -1.44 -3.42
N ALA A 3 12.83 -1.47 -4.75
CA ALA A 3 11.72 -1.66 -5.69
C ALA A 3 10.87 -2.90 -5.36
N ILE A 4 9.56 -2.70 -5.17
CA ILE A 4 8.59 -3.73 -4.77
C ILE A 4 7.62 -3.98 -5.94
N ARG A 5 7.14 -5.22 -6.09
CA ARG A 5 6.13 -5.56 -7.10
C ARG A 5 4.86 -4.71 -6.95
N LEU A 6 4.35 -4.18 -8.05
CA LEU A 6 3.17 -3.29 -8.06
C LEU A 6 1.94 -3.91 -7.39
N GLN A 7 1.63 -5.18 -7.64
CA GLN A 7 0.49 -5.84 -6.99
C GLN A 7 0.61 -5.90 -5.47
N LYS A 8 1.83 -5.98 -4.93
CA LYS A 8 2.07 -5.92 -3.48
C LYS A 8 1.84 -4.50 -2.96
N ILE A 9 2.33 -3.48 -3.67
CA ILE A 9 2.12 -2.07 -3.29
C ILE A 9 0.62 -1.75 -3.25
N LEU A 10 -0.11 -2.05 -4.33
CA LEU A 10 -1.55 -1.81 -4.44
C LEU A 10 -2.34 -2.54 -3.35
N SER A 11 -1.98 -3.79 -3.06
CA SER A 11 -2.62 -4.55 -1.97
C SER A 11 -2.33 -4.00 -0.59
N THR A 12 -1.12 -3.50 -0.34
CA THR A 12 -0.73 -2.94 0.96
C THR A 12 -1.37 -1.56 1.17
N ALA A 13 -1.63 -0.83 0.09
CA ALA A 13 -2.37 0.42 0.11
C ALA A 13 -3.89 0.23 0.31
N GLY A 14 -4.38 -1.02 0.34
CA GLY A 14 -5.79 -1.34 0.55
C GLY A 14 -6.67 -1.09 -0.68
N LEU A 15 -6.09 -0.91 -1.87
CA LEU A 15 -6.84 -0.61 -3.09
C LEU A 15 -7.44 -1.85 -3.76
N ALA A 16 -6.77 -2.99 -3.67
CA ALA A 16 -7.18 -4.22 -4.34
C ALA A 16 -6.53 -5.44 -3.68
N SER A 17 -7.12 -6.62 -3.85
CA SER A 17 -6.40 -7.87 -3.55
C SER A 17 -5.17 -7.99 -4.48
N ARG A 18 -4.19 -8.84 -4.16
CA ARG A 18 -3.03 -9.05 -5.05
C ARG A 18 -3.44 -9.49 -6.47
N ARG A 19 -4.44 -10.37 -6.59
CA ARG A 19 -4.95 -10.85 -7.89
C ARG A 19 -5.71 -9.76 -8.63
N THR A 20 -6.59 -9.05 -7.93
CA THR A 20 -7.31 -7.90 -8.50
C THR A 20 -6.34 -6.82 -8.97
N ALA A 21 -5.25 -6.59 -8.23
CA ALA A 21 -4.20 -5.67 -8.64
C ALA A 21 -3.48 -6.10 -9.92
N GLU A 22 -3.24 -7.40 -10.12
CA GLU A 22 -2.70 -7.93 -11.38
C GLU A 22 -3.66 -7.68 -12.54
N THR A 23 -4.97 -7.88 -12.34
CA THR A 23 -5.99 -7.54 -13.34
C THR A 23 -5.93 -6.07 -13.72
N LEU A 24 -5.92 -5.16 -12.74
CA LEU A 24 -5.82 -3.71 -12.97
C LEU A 24 -4.55 -3.31 -13.74
N ILE A 25 -3.42 -3.99 -13.46
CA ILE A 25 -2.17 -3.79 -14.19
C ILE A 25 -2.38 -4.24 -15.64
N SER A 26 -2.83 -5.48 -15.87
CA SER A 26 -3.03 -5.99 -17.23
C SER A 26 -4.03 -5.18 -18.08
N GLU A 27 -5.02 -4.55 -17.44
CA GLU A 27 -5.98 -3.64 -18.07
C GLU A 27 -5.37 -2.24 -18.39
N GLY A 28 -4.12 -1.98 -18.00
CA GLY A 28 -3.45 -0.69 -18.22
C GLY A 28 -3.97 0.45 -17.33
N ARG A 29 -4.70 0.12 -16.27
CA ARG A 29 -5.30 1.10 -15.34
C ARG A 29 -4.34 1.64 -14.30
N VAL A 30 -3.15 1.05 -14.23
CA VAL A 30 -2.07 1.44 -13.31
C VAL A 30 -1.02 2.23 -14.09
N THR A 31 -0.67 3.40 -13.57
CA THR A 31 0.41 4.23 -14.11
C THR A 31 1.50 4.42 -13.07
N VAL A 32 2.75 4.43 -13.52
CA VAL A 32 3.94 4.73 -12.72
C VAL A 32 4.66 5.87 -13.41
N ASN A 33 4.85 6.99 -12.71
CA ASN A 33 5.49 8.20 -13.25
C ASN A 33 4.85 8.67 -14.58
N GLY A 34 3.52 8.54 -14.69
CA GLY A 34 2.75 8.93 -15.86
C GLY A 34 2.75 7.92 -17.02
N LYS A 35 3.45 6.78 -16.91
CA LYS A 35 3.44 5.72 -17.92
C LYS A 35 2.52 4.58 -17.49
N ALA A 36 1.62 4.16 -18.36
CA ALA A 36 0.78 2.98 -18.13
C ALA A 36 1.66 1.72 -18.08
N VAL A 37 1.42 0.88 -17.07
CA VAL A 37 2.15 -0.37 -16.88
C VAL A 37 1.17 -1.53 -17.03
N THR A 38 1.45 -2.41 -17.99
CA THR A 38 0.64 -3.61 -18.28
C THR A 38 1.35 -4.93 -17.98
N GLU A 39 2.65 -4.88 -17.73
CA GLU A 39 3.46 -6.06 -17.47
C GLU A 39 3.29 -6.54 -16.02
N LEU A 40 2.91 -7.81 -15.86
CA LEU A 40 2.80 -8.42 -14.54
C LEU A 40 4.19 -8.64 -13.93
N GLY A 41 4.38 -8.18 -12.70
CA GLY A 41 5.66 -8.30 -12.00
C GLY A 41 6.55 -7.08 -12.09
N SER A 42 6.13 -6.03 -12.79
CA SER A 42 6.77 -4.72 -12.72
C SER A 42 6.91 -4.26 -11.28
N LYS A 43 8.04 -3.61 -11.00
CA LYS A 43 8.39 -3.10 -9.68
C LYS A 43 8.40 -1.58 -9.72
N ALA A 44 8.04 -0.99 -8.59
CA ALA A 44 8.13 0.45 -8.36
C ALA A 44 8.59 0.68 -6.92
N ASP A 45 9.15 1.85 -6.65
CA ASP A 45 9.43 2.30 -5.30
C ASP A 45 8.25 3.18 -4.80
N PRO A 46 7.45 2.72 -3.83
CA PRO A 46 6.31 3.47 -3.33
C PRO A 46 6.67 4.77 -2.60
N ASP A 47 7.95 5.00 -2.28
CA ASP A 47 8.40 6.23 -1.60
C ASP A 47 8.82 7.33 -2.59
N THR A 48 9.21 6.95 -3.81
CA THR A 48 9.77 7.87 -4.82
C THR A 48 8.95 7.94 -6.10
N ASP A 49 8.39 6.81 -6.54
CA ASP A 49 7.59 6.74 -7.76
C ASP A 49 6.17 7.23 -7.54
N ASP A 50 5.63 7.91 -8.55
CA ASP A 50 4.25 8.36 -8.60
C ASP A 50 3.35 7.28 -9.19
N ILE A 51 2.81 6.45 -8.30
CA ILE A 51 1.92 5.33 -8.66
C ILE A 51 0.48 5.82 -8.61
N ARG A 52 -0.27 5.68 -9.71
CA ARG A 52 -1.71 5.98 -9.77
C ARG A 52 -2.51 4.80 -10.30
N VAL A 53 -3.72 4.65 -9.78
CA VAL A 53 -4.75 3.75 -10.32
C VAL A 53 -5.94 4.61 -10.73
N ASP A 54 -6.38 4.52 -11.98
CA ASP A 54 -7.48 5.37 -12.52
C ASP A 54 -7.30 6.87 -12.19
N ALA A 55 -6.10 7.39 -12.43
CA ALA A 55 -5.68 8.76 -12.08
C ALA A 55 -5.66 9.12 -10.58
N ARG A 56 -6.04 8.21 -9.67
CA ARG A 56 -5.93 8.42 -8.22
C ARG A 56 -4.58 7.97 -7.71
N ARG A 57 -3.87 8.87 -7.03
CA ARG A 57 -2.56 8.58 -6.45
C ARG A 57 -2.67 7.56 -5.32
N VAL A 58 -1.86 6.52 -5.39
CA VAL A 58 -1.72 5.52 -4.35
C VAL A 58 -0.94 6.14 -3.19
N LYS A 59 -1.57 6.30 -2.03
CA LYS A 59 -0.85 6.76 -0.84
C LYS A 59 0.06 5.64 -0.35
N SER A 60 1.33 5.96 -0.12
CA SER A 60 2.27 5.05 0.54
C SER A 60 1.69 4.68 1.91
N PRO A 61 1.67 3.38 2.27
CA PRO A 61 1.13 2.96 3.56
C PRO A 61 1.88 3.70 4.68
N ALA A 62 1.12 4.26 5.63
CA ALA A 62 1.70 5.01 6.74
C ALA A 62 2.76 4.16 7.46
N ARG A 63 3.86 4.80 7.85
CA ARG A 63 4.98 4.15 8.52
C ARG A 63 4.47 3.40 9.75
N ARG A 64 4.57 2.07 9.72
CA ARG A 64 4.09 1.22 10.82
C ARG A 64 4.94 1.50 12.06
N ARG A 65 4.28 1.76 13.19
CA ARG A 65 4.92 1.91 14.50
C ARG A 65 4.59 0.69 15.33
N TYR A 66 5.62 0.02 15.82
CA TYR A 66 5.51 -1.15 16.67
C TYR A 66 6.01 -0.75 18.06
N ILE A 67 5.23 -1.04 19.09
CA ILE A 67 5.56 -0.74 20.49
C ILE A 67 5.44 -2.04 21.28
N LEU A 68 6.49 -2.36 22.03
CA LEU A 68 6.43 -3.40 23.05
C LEU A 68 6.02 -2.75 24.37
N LEU A 69 4.91 -3.19 24.96
CA LEU A 69 4.39 -2.66 26.21
C LEU A 69 4.25 -3.79 27.21
N TYR A 70 5.03 -3.73 28.30
CA TYR A 70 4.71 -4.50 29.50
C TYR A 70 3.56 -3.81 30.22
N LYS A 71 2.33 -4.21 29.90
CA LYS A 71 1.13 -3.54 30.40
C LYS A 71 0.99 -3.75 31.92
N PRO A 72 1.05 -2.69 32.74
CA PRO A 72 0.94 -2.82 34.19
C PRO A 72 -0.49 -3.15 34.64
N ARG A 73 -0.61 -3.70 35.84
CA ARG A 73 -1.92 -3.96 36.49
C ARG A 73 -2.67 -2.64 36.72
N GLY A 74 -4.00 -2.67 36.61
CA GLY A 74 -4.88 -1.52 36.87
C GLY A 74 -5.15 -0.60 35.67
N TYR A 75 -4.59 -0.89 34.48
CA TYR A 75 -4.77 -0.07 33.29
C TYR A 75 -5.74 -0.71 32.30
N ILE A 76 -6.76 0.03 31.86
CA ILE A 76 -7.63 -0.34 30.74
C ILE A 76 -7.13 0.37 29.48
N THR A 77 -7.06 -0.34 28.35
CA THR A 77 -6.73 0.28 27.05
C THR A 77 -8.05 0.51 26.30
N THR A 78 -8.69 1.65 26.56
CA THR A 78 -9.96 2.06 25.96
C THR A 78 -9.85 3.47 25.38
N ARG A 79 -10.73 3.82 24.43
CA ARG A 79 -10.85 5.17 23.87
C ARG A 79 -11.66 6.13 24.76
N SER A 80 -12.42 5.61 25.71
CA SER A 80 -13.15 6.35 26.75
C SER A 80 -13.32 5.43 27.97
N ASP A 81 -13.03 5.93 29.16
CA ASP A 81 -13.51 5.35 30.43
C ASP A 81 -14.91 5.97 30.75
N PRO A 82 -15.77 5.30 31.55
CA PRO A 82 -16.96 5.91 32.15
C PRO A 82 -16.63 7.03 33.16
#